data_AF-A0A949AIL5-F1
#
_entry.id   AF-A0A949AIL5-F1
#
_cell.length_a   1.000
_cell.length_b   1.000
_cell.length_c   1.000
_cell.angle_alpha   90.00
_cell.angle_beta   90.00
_cell.angle_gamma   90.00
#
_symmetry.space_group_name_H-M   'P 1'
#
loop_
_entity.id
_entity.type
_entity.pdbx_description
1 polymer ?
#
loop_
_entity_poly.entity_id
_entity_poly.type
_entity_poly.pdbx_seq_one_letter_code
_entity_poly.pdbx_strand_id
1 'polypeptide(L)'
;MSISFVKWHKHKDLEAIADYIHNKLAEELAHYILHQEHFKDTATFEDAYNFYIKIRQKSEMMMELNAKHLAAAILLPRGDLTRRATKCYKDNRETLLGLLKDDCDEIISTIASLLRDVYQVPEGVIAYRLKSKVIGFKDFLKKDIKEDCK
;
A
#
# COMPACT_ATOMS: atom_id res chain seq x y z
N MET A 1 -31.47 20.46 -17.56
CA MET A 1 -30.64 19.27 -17.23
C MET A 1 -29.24 19.49 -17.82
N SER A 2 -28.18 18.99 -17.15
CA SER A 2 -26.77 18.95 -17.62
C SER A 2 -25.78 20.05 -17.17
N ILE A 3 -25.72 20.35 -15.86
CA ILE A 3 -24.52 21.00 -15.25
C ILE A 3 -23.81 20.05 -14.25
N SER A 4 -24.42 18.91 -13.90
CA SER A 4 -23.91 17.98 -12.89
C SER A 4 -22.81 17.04 -13.38
N PHE A 5 -22.72 16.75 -14.68
CA PHE A 5 -21.79 15.72 -15.20
C PHE A 5 -20.34 16.21 -15.31
N VAL A 6 -20.12 17.47 -15.73
CA VAL A 6 -18.78 18.05 -15.93
C VAL A 6 -18.07 18.37 -14.61
N LYS A 7 -18.83 18.73 -13.56
CA LYS A 7 -18.27 18.93 -12.21
C LYS A 7 -17.82 17.62 -11.56
N TRP A 8 -18.45 16.50 -11.89
CA TRP A 8 -18.19 15.21 -11.27
C TRP A 8 -16.87 14.56 -11.74
N HIS A 9 -16.52 14.72 -13.02
CA HIS A 9 -15.23 14.21 -13.55
C HIS A 9 -14.02 15.01 -13.04
N LYS A 10 -14.11 16.34 -13.01
CA LYS A 10 -13.02 17.19 -12.50
C LYS A 10 -12.63 16.89 -11.05
N HIS A 11 -13.57 16.45 -10.21
CA HIS A 11 -13.28 16.11 -8.81
C HIS A 11 -12.51 14.78 -8.67
N LYS A 12 -12.86 13.75 -9.45
CA LYS A 12 -12.15 12.46 -9.41
C LYS A 12 -10.72 12.55 -9.92
N ASP A 13 -10.47 13.41 -10.90
CA ASP A 13 -9.12 13.63 -11.44
C ASP A 13 -8.21 14.30 -10.41
N LEU A 14 -8.74 15.24 -9.61
CA LEU A 14 -7.98 15.92 -8.55
C LEU A 14 -7.69 14.99 -7.36
N GLU A 15 -8.65 14.16 -6.96
CA GLU A 15 -8.44 13.15 -5.92
C GLU A 15 -7.39 12.11 -6.34
N ALA A 16 -7.45 11.63 -7.59
CA ALA A 16 -6.44 10.70 -8.11
C ALA A 16 -5.04 11.32 -8.15
N ILE A 17 -4.92 12.62 -8.47
CA ILE A 17 -3.64 13.34 -8.43
C ILE A 17 -3.15 13.48 -6.98
N ALA A 18 -4.03 13.82 -6.04
CA ALA A 18 -3.68 13.94 -4.63
C ALA A 18 -3.18 12.59 -4.06
N ASP A 19 -3.88 11.50 -4.35
CA ASP A 19 -3.48 10.14 -3.97
C ASP A 19 -2.10 9.79 -4.57
N TYR A 20 -1.89 10.11 -5.85
CA TYR A 20 -0.60 9.90 -6.51
C TYR A 20 0.53 10.67 -5.82
N ILE A 21 0.32 11.97 -5.55
CA ILE A 21 1.30 12.83 -4.87
C ILE A 21 1.60 12.31 -3.47
N HIS A 22 0.58 11.90 -2.71
CA HIS A 22 0.73 11.37 -1.36
C HIS A 22 1.58 10.10 -1.35
N ASN A 23 1.31 9.16 -2.26
CA ASN A 23 2.09 7.93 -2.39
C ASN A 23 3.54 8.22 -2.82
N LYS A 24 3.73 9.15 -3.76
CA LYS A 24 5.07 9.53 -4.23
C LYS A 24 5.88 10.24 -3.15
N LEU A 25 5.27 11.12 -2.39
CA LEU A 25 5.95 11.80 -1.29
C LEU A 25 6.41 10.80 -0.22
N ALA A 26 5.61 9.78 0.08
CA ALA A 26 6.02 8.72 1.00
C ALA A 26 7.19 7.87 0.45
N GLU A 27 7.23 7.65 -0.86
CA GLU A 27 8.33 6.95 -1.55
C GLU A 27 9.62 7.75 -1.52
N GLU A 28 9.59 9.04 -1.85
CA GLU A 28 10.75 9.92 -1.77
C GLU A 28 11.26 10.08 -0.34
N LEU A 29 10.35 10.21 0.65
CA LEU A 29 10.72 10.21 2.06
C LEU A 29 11.39 8.89 2.46
N ALA A 30 10.89 7.75 1.97
CA ALA A 30 11.49 6.46 2.23
C ALA A 30 12.88 6.31 1.59
N HIS A 31 13.06 6.82 0.37
CA HIS A 31 14.36 6.90 -0.28
C HIS A 31 15.34 7.73 0.55
N TYR A 32 14.92 8.91 1.00
CA TYR A 32 15.71 9.75 1.89
C TYR A 32 16.11 9.02 3.17
N ILE A 33 15.17 8.34 3.84
CA ILE A 33 15.43 7.63 5.10
C ILE A 33 16.38 6.45 4.91
N LEU A 34 16.22 5.65 3.85
CA LEU A 34 16.98 4.41 3.68
C LEU A 34 18.34 4.62 3.02
N HIS A 35 18.43 5.62 2.14
CA HIS A 35 19.55 5.77 1.22
C HIS A 35 20.29 7.08 1.42
N GLN A 36 20.05 7.81 2.50
CA GLN A 36 20.75 9.05 2.85
C GLN A 36 22.28 8.96 2.74
N GLU A 37 22.88 7.83 3.12
CA GLU A 37 24.33 7.59 2.98
C GLU A 37 24.83 7.57 1.53
N HIS A 38 23.96 7.28 0.57
CA HIS A 38 24.25 7.32 -0.86
C HIS A 38 24.19 8.73 -1.45
N PHE A 39 23.47 9.64 -0.79
CA PHE A 39 23.26 11.03 -1.22
C PHE A 39 23.98 12.05 -0.33
N LYS A 40 24.76 11.60 0.67
CA LYS A 40 25.46 12.50 1.60
C LYS A 40 26.48 13.43 0.93
N ASP A 41 27.05 12.98 -0.19
CA ASP A 41 28.04 13.71 -0.96
C ASP A 41 27.44 14.37 -2.22
N THR A 42 26.12 14.24 -2.44
CA THR A 42 25.44 14.89 -3.57
C THR A 42 24.99 16.28 -3.17
N ALA A 43 25.76 17.29 -3.55
CA ALA A 43 25.45 18.70 -3.26
C ALA A 43 24.59 19.34 -4.35
N THR A 44 24.61 18.78 -5.57
CA THR A 44 23.87 19.30 -6.73
C THR A 44 22.99 18.23 -7.38
N PHE A 45 22.02 18.69 -8.18
CA PHE A 45 21.21 17.80 -9.02
C PHE A 45 22.07 16.91 -9.92
N GLU A 46 23.16 17.45 -10.47
CA GLU A 46 24.04 16.74 -11.39
C GLU A 46 24.84 15.64 -10.68
N ASP A 47 25.21 15.84 -9.41
CA ASP A 47 25.83 14.79 -8.59
C ASP A 47 24.86 13.63 -8.34
N ALA A 48 23.61 13.94 -8.02
CA ALA A 48 22.57 12.95 -7.83
C ALA A 48 22.29 12.17 -9.12
N TYR A 49 22.17 12.87 -10.26
CA TYR A 49 21.98 12.23 -11.57
C TYR A 49 23.14 11.28 -11.94
N ASN A 50 24.38 11.74 -11.74
CA ASN A 50 25.57 10.92 -11.99
C ASN A 50 25.67 9.71 -11.05
N PHE A 51 25.18 9.82 -9.81
CA PHE A 51 25.10 8.70 -8.89
C PHE A 51 24.14 7.61 -9.40
N TYR A 52 22.94 8.00 -9.86
CA TYR A 52 21.97 7.06 -10.44
C TYR A 52 22.53 6.34 -11.68
N ILE A 53 23.26 7.02 -12.56
CA ILE A 53 23.92 6.40 -13.72
C ILE A 53 24.97 5.36 -13.29
N LYS A 54 25.70 5.63 -12.20
CA LYS A 54 26.82 4.77 -11.74
C LYS A 54 26.36 3.57 -10.93
N ILE A 55 25.14 3.59 -10.41
CA ILE A 55 24.57 2.45 -9.70
C ILE A 55 24.33 1.29 -10.66
N ARG A 56 24.67 0.06 -10.25
CA ARG A 56 24.29 -1.13 -11.02
C ARG A 56 22.77 -1.29 -10.95
N GLN A 57 22.12 -1.61 -12.08
CA GLN A 57 20.65 -1.82 -12.17
C GLN A 57 20.07 -2.69 -11.04
N LYS A 58 20.79 -3.72 -10.58
CA LYS A 58 20.34 -4.57 -9.46
C LYS A 58 20.29 -3.84 -8.12
N SER A 59 21.22 -2.92 -7.86
CA SER A 59 21.23 -2.08 -6.66
C SER A 59 20.11 -1.05 -6.71
N GLU A 60 19.89 -0.43 -7.87
CA GLU A 60 18.77 0.50 -8.11
C GLU A 60 17.42 -0.17 -7.83
N MET A 61 17.20 -1.35 -8.42
CA MET A 61 15.97 -2.11 -8.22
C MET A 61 15.73 -2.46 -6.74
N MET A 62 16.78 -2.81 -6.00
CA MET A 62 16.66 -3.10 -4.57
C MET A 62 16.39 -1.84 -3.73
N MET A 63 17.00 -0.71 -4.08
CA MET A 63 16.76 0.57 -3.43
C MET A 63 15.30 1.01 -3.59
N GLU A 64 14.80 0.92 -4.83
CA GLU A 64 13.41 1.17 -5.19
C GLU A 64 12.43 0.25 -4.44
N LEU A 65 12.70 -1.06 -4.41
CA LEU A 65 11.86 -2.02 -3.69
C LEU A 65 11.82 -1.72 -2.18
N ASN A 66 12.97 -1.41 -1.58
CA ASN A 66 13.04 -1.08 -0.16
C ASN A 66 12.30 0.22 0.15
N ALA A 67 12.45 1.25 -0.70
CA ALA A 67 11.73 2.51 -0.55
C ALA A 67 10.22 2.30 -0.65
N LYS A 68 9.74 1.53 -1.63
CA LYS A 68 8.31 1.18 -1.75
C LYS A 68 7.78 0.43 -0.52
N HIS A 69 8.56 -0.50 0.04
CA HIS A 69 8.17 -1.22 1.26
C HIS A 69 8.04 -0.29 2.48
N LEU A 70 9.00 0.64 2.65
CA LEU A 70 8.97 1.61 3.73
C LEU A 70 7.89 2.67 3.50
N ALA A 71 7.66 3.13 2.27
CA ALA A 71 6.57 4.04 1.92
C ALA A 71 5.21 3.44 2.29
N ALA A 72 4.97 2.19 1.89
CA ALA A 72 3.79 1.44 2.33
C ALA A 72 3.72 1.34 3.86
N ALA A 73 4.85 1.40 4.57
CA ALA A 73 4.90 1.37 6.02
C ALA A 73 4.58 2.66 6.73
N ILE A 74 4.99 3.76 6.13
CA ILE A 74 4.63 5.10 6.56
C ILE A 74 3.13 5.30 6.35
N LEU A 75 2.62 4.96 5.17
CA LEU A 75 1.22 5.16 4.78
C LEU A 75 0.24 4.26 5.54
N LEU A 76 0.65 3.02 5.85
CA LEU A 76 -0.21 2.02 6.46
C LEU A 76 0.44 1.46 7.75
N PRO A 77 0.39 2.21 8.87
CA PRO A 77 1.00 1.78 10.12
C PRO A 77 0.49 0.41 10.58
N ARG A 78 1.39 -0.49 10.98
CA ARG A 78 1.07 -1.91 11.29
C ARG A 78 -0.13 -2.05 12.22
N GLY A 79 -0.12 -1.35 13.36
CA GLY A 79 -1.16 -1.47 14.38
C GLY A 79 -2.53 -1.02 13.89
N ASP A 80 -2.59 0.09 13.15
CA ASP A 80 -3.84 0.60 12.60
C ASP A 80 -4.36 -0.32 11.48
N LEU A 81 -3.48 -0.72 10.55
CA LEU A 81 -3.83 -1.61 9.44
C LEU A 81 -4.36 -2.95 9.93
N THR A 82 -3.66 -3.62 10.85
CA THR A 82 -4.12 -4.89 11.42
C THR A 82 -5.48 -4.72 12.09
N ARG A 83 -5.65 -3.70 12.95
CA ARG A 83 -6.90 -3.46 13.66
C ARG A 83 -8.07 -3.22 12.71
N ARG A 84 -7.90 -2.36 11.70
CA ARG A 84 -8.95 -2.03 10.73
C ARG A 84 -9.26 -3.19 9.80
N ALA A 85 -8.25 -3.92 9.32
CA ALA A 85 -8.46 -5.09 8.47
C ALA A 85 -9.17 -6.22 9.21
N THR A 86 -8.78 -6.51 10.47
CA THR A 86 -9.47 -7.49 11.31
C THR A 86 -10.90 -7.07 11.60
N LYS A 87 -11.14 -5.79 11.90
CA LYS A 87 -12.51 -5.30 12.08
C LYS A 87 -13.34 -5.45 10.81
N CYS A 88 -12.82 -4.97 9.68
CA CYS A 88 -13.48 -5.06 8.38
C CYS A 88 -13.81 -6.51 7.99
N TYR A 89 -12.87 -7.44 8.21
CA TYR A 89 -13.12 -8.87 8.04
C TYR A 89 -14.26 -9.37 8.91
N LYS A 90 -14.22 -9.10 10.22
CA LYS A 90 -15.23 -9.56 11.17
C LYS A 90 -16.63 -9.00 10.84
N ASP A 91 -16.70 -7.72 10.49
CA ASP A 91 -17.95 -7.05 10.14
C ASP A 91 -18.60 -7.61 8.85
N ASN A 92 -17.81 -8.24 7.97
CA ASN A 92 -18.26 -8.77 6.67
C ASN A 92 -18.08 -10.30 6.56
N ARG A 93 -17.79 -10.98 7.67
CA ARG A 93 -17.23 -12.34 7.67
C ARG A 93 -18.11 -13.35 6.95
N GLU A 94 -19.40 -13.40 7.31
CA GLU A 94 -20.35 -14.36 6.75
C GLU A 94 -20.48 -14.19 5.23
N THR A 95 -20.54 -12.94 4.76
CA THR A 95 -20.61 -12.63 3.33
C THR A 95 -19.31 -13.01 2.61
N LEU A 96 -18.16 -12.68 3.18
CA LEU A 96 -16.85 -12.99 2.60
C LEU A 96 -16.63 -14.51 2.50
N LEU A 97 -16.95 -15.27 3.54
CA LEU A 97 -16.81 -16.73 3.53
C LEU A 97 -17.87 -17.40 2.63
N GLY A 98 -19.08 -16.84 2.54
CA GLY A 98 -20.10 -17.35 1.63
C GLY A 98 -19.76 -17.17 0.15
N LEU A 99 -19.11 -16.05 -0.22
CA LEU A 99 -18.79 -15.71 -1.60
C LEU A 99 -17.41 -16.19 -2.04
N LEU A 100 -16.39 -15.97 -1.20
CA LEU A 100 -14.98 -16.19 -1.53
C LEU A 100 -14.44 -17.49 -0.91
N LYS A 101 -15.26 -18.20 -0.13
CA LYS A 101 -14.89 -19.42 0.59
C LYS A 101 -13.64 -19.17 1.44
N ASP A 102 -12.71 -20.12 1.43
CA ASP A 102 -11.48 -20.10 2.22
C ASP A 102 -10.30 -19.43 1.49
N ASP A 103 -10.55 -18.73 0.36
CA ASP A 103 -9.50 -18.06 -0.40
C ASP A 103 -9.04 -16.77 0.32
N CYS A 104 -8.00 -16.93 1.13
CA CYS A 104 -7.41 -15.84 1.87
C CYS A 104 -6.89 -14.71 0.98
N ASP A 105 -6.44 -14.99 -0.25
CA ASP A 105 -5.89 -13.94 -1.12
C ASP A 105 -7.00 -13.07 -1.71
N GLU A 106 -8.14 -13.66 -2.09
CA GLU A 106 -9.34 -12.92 -2.53
C GLU A 106 -10.02 -12.15 -1.38
N ILE A 107 -10.08 -12.74 -0.19
CA ILE A 107 -10.56 -12.04 1.02
C ILE A 107 -9.68 -10.81 1.28
N ILE A 108 -8.35 -10.93 1.19
CA ILE A 108 -7.43 -9.81 1.35
C ILE A 108 -7.66 -8.75 0.28
N SER A 109 -7.83 -9.13 -0.99
CA SER A 109 -8.10 -8.19 -2.08
C SER A 109 -9.40 -7.41 -1.84
N THR A 110 -10.45 -8.08 -1.38
CA THR A 110 -11.73 -7.45 -1.07
C THR A 110 -11.61 -6.48 0.11
N ILE A 111 -10.95 -6.89 1.19
CA ILE A 111 -10.68 -6.01 2.35
C ILE A 111 -9.83 -4.81 1.96
N ALA A 112 -8.82 -5.02 1.10
CA ALA A 112 -7.99 -3.93 0.59
C ALA A 112 -8.80 -2.90 -0.18
N SER A 113 -9.76 -3.35 -1.00
CA SER A 113 -10.67 -2.47 -1.72
C SER A 113 -11.56 -1.66 -0.77
N LEU A 114 -12.11 -2.30 0.28
CA LEU A 114 -12.92 -1.63 1.31
C LEU A 114 -12.12 -0.61 2.14
N LEU A 115 -10.81 -0.81 2.29
CA LEU A 115 -9.94 0.08 3.05
C LEU A 115 -9.30 1.19 2.20
N ARG A 116 -9.41 1.11 0.87
CA ARG A 116 -8.80 2.08 -0.07
C ARG A 116 -9.14 3.51 0.28
N ASP A 117 -10.43 3.81 0.42
CA ASP A 117 -10.90 5.18 0.66
C ASP A 117 -10.58 5.68 2.07
N VAL A 118 -10.33 4.75 3.02
CA VAL A 118 -9.91 5.08 4.38
C VAL A 118 -8.47 5.57 4.40
N TYR A 119 -7.60 4.95 3.60
CA TYR A 119 -6.18 5.26 3.58
C TYR A 119 -5.76 6.20 2.45
N GLN A 120 -6.61 6.39 1.43
CA GLN A 120 -6.26 7.13 0.21
C GLN A 120 -5.01 6.52 -0.47
N VAL A 121 -4.98 5.19 -0.50
CA VAL A 121 -3.86 4.38 -1.01
C VAL A 121 -4.41 3.31 -1.95
N PRO A 122 -3.74 3.02 -3.08
CA PRO A 122 -4.18 1.97 -3.99
C PRO A 122 -4.36 0.62 -3.30
N GLU A 123 -5.42 -0.09 -3.64
CA GLU A 123 -5.75 -1.40 -3.06
C GLU A 123 -4.60 -2.41 -3.18
N GLY A 124 -3.82 -2.36 -4.26
CA GLY A 124 -2.65 -3.21 -4.45
C GLY A 124 -1.58 -3.01 -3.37
N VAL A 125 -1.37 -1.77 -2.90
CA VAL A 125 -0.42 -1.46 -1.83
C VAL A 125 -0.94 -1.98 -0.49
N ILE A 126 -2.24 -1.82 -0.22
CA ILE A 126 -2.89 -2.34 0.99
C ILE A 126 -2.83 -3.87 1.01
N ALA A 127 -3.22 -4.53 -0.09
CA ALA A 127 -3.20 -5.98 -0.24
C ALA A 127 -1.79 -6.54 -0.09
N TYR A 128 -0.80 -5.92 -0.76
CA TYR A 128 0.60 -6.28 -0.62
C TYR A 128 1.03 -6.30 0.85
N ARG A 129 0.66 -5.25 1.58
CA ARG A 129 1.03 -5.10 2.98
C ARG A 129 0.31 -6.09 3.89
N LEU A 130 -0.99 -6.33 3.69
CA LEU A 130 -1.76 -7.34 4.43
C LEU A 130 -1.23 -8.78 4.21
N LYS A 131 -0.69 -9.07 3.03
CA LYS A 131 -0.03 -10.35 2.72
C LYS A 131 1.35 -10.49 3.38
N SER A 132 1.96 -9.39 3.83
CA SER A 132 3.27 -9.43 4.47
C SER A 132 3.22 -10.13 5.83
N LYS A 133 4.27 -10.90 6.14
CA LYS A 133 4.44 -11.57 7.45
C LYS A 133 4.52 -10.58 8.61
N VAL A 134 4.93 -9.34 8.36
CA VAL A 134 5.01 -8.28 9.37
C VAL A 134 3.63 -7.92 9.90
N ILE A 135 2.62 -7.86 9.03
CA ILE A 135 1.24 -7.60 9.45
C ILE A 135 0.63 -8.85 10.09
N GLY A 136 0.89 -10.04 9.52
CA GLY A 136 0.38 -11.32 10.05
C GLY A 136 -1.13 -11.54 9.81
N PHE A 137 -1.75 -10.72 8.97
CA PHE A 137 -3.20 -10.79 8.73
C PHE A 137 -3.61 -12.05 7.95
N LYS A 138 -2.80 -12.49 6.97
CA LYS A 138 -3.04 -13.74 6.24
C LYS A 138 -3.00 -14.96 7.17
N ASP A 139 -2.14 -14.96 8.17
CA ASP A 139 -2.06 -16.07 9.14
C ASP A 139 -3.25 -16.04 10.11
N PHE A 140 -3.71 -14.84 10.50
CA PHE A 140 -4.96 -14.66 11.22
C PHE A 140 -6.16 -15.27 10.44
N LEU A 141 -6.32 -14.94 9.15
CA LEU A 141 -7.41 -15.49 8.33
C LEU A 141 -7.36 -17.02 8.27
N LYS A 142 -6.19 -17.60 8.00
CA LYS A 142 -6.00 -19.06 7.96
C LYS A 142 -6.38 -19.75 9.26
N LYS A 143 -6.13 -19.09 10.40
CA LYS A 143 -6.47 -19.64 11.71
C LYS A 143 -7.98 -19.58 11.94
N ASP A 144 -8.58 -18.41 11.71
CA ASP A 144 -10.02 -18.17 11.91
C ASP A 144 -10.89 -19.09 11.06
N ILE A 145 -10.55 -19.23 9.77
CA ILE A 145 -11.27 -20.11 8.83
C ILE A 145 -11.19 -21.59 9.26
N LYS A 146 -10.03 -22.05 9.74
CA LYS A 146 -9.85 -23.43 10.20
C LYS A 146 -10.61 -23.77 11.49
N GLU A 147 -10.87 -22.79 12.33
CA GLU A 147 -11.63 -22.98 13.57
C GLU A 147 -13.12 -23.22 13.28
N ASP A 148 -13.66 -22.73 12.15
CA ASP A 148 -15.05 -22.96 11.72
C ASP A 148 -15.29 -24.32 11.04
N CYS A 149 -14.25 -24.98 10.53
CA CYS A 149 -14.38 -26.30 9.90
C CYS A 149 -14.37 -27.48 10.90
N LYS A 150 -14.40 -27.21 12.21
CA LYS A 150 -14.41 -28.21 13.29
C LYS A 150 -15.74 -28.21 14.02
#